data_AF-A0AAV5UEU0-F1
#
_entry.id   AF-A0AAV5UEU0-F1
#
_cell.length_a   1.000
_cell.length_b   1.000
_cell.length_c   1.000
_cell.angle_alpha   90.00
_cell.angle_beta   90.00
_cell.angle_gamma   90.00
#
_symmetry.space_group_name_H-M   'P 1'
#
loop_
_entity.id
_entity.type
_entity.pdbx_description
1 polymer ?
#
loop_
_entity_poly.entity_id
_entity_poly.type
_entity_poly.pdbx_seq_one_letter_code
_entity_poly.pdbx_strand_id
1 'polypeptide(L)'
;QPLDSSLSLFLLSSAMAIHLSLLLLSSIALFGTVHSLTCYVNDDEGNLRTQSNADWKYCGFIPFGSLNGGPRASGIGAATENLRGYESLFGQNSILYQVLATCILEKYDFSKINSNLGAEPEFMFRCVCSTNGCNKPTTFAKFLAAQKH
;
A
#
# COMPACT_ATOMS: atom_id res chain seq x y z
N GLN A 1 -63.71 -25.59 -10.36
CA GLN A 1 -62.78 -24.94 -9.41
C GLN A 1 -61.37 -25.01 -10.00
N PRO A 2 -60.77 -23.91 -10.50
CA PRO A 2 -59.39 -23.87 -10.96
C PRO A 2 -58.58 -22.75 -10.27
N LEU A 3 -58.65 -22.64 -8.93
CA LEU A 3 -57.97 -21.57 -8.19
C LEU A 3 -56.57 -21.97 -7.65
N ASP A 4 -56.23 -23.26 -7.62
CA ASP A 4 -55.03 -23.75 -6.93
C ASP A 4 -53.74 -23.58 -7.73
N SER A 5 -53.77 -23.74 -9.06
CA SER A 5 -52.55 -23.77 -9.89
C SER A 5 -51.85 -22.41 -9.99
N SER A 6 -52.60 -21.32 -9.96
CA SER A 6 -52.08 -19.96 -9.98
C SER A 6 -51.37 -19.59 -8.67
N LEU A 7 -51.93 -20.02 -7.53
CA LEU A 7 -51.36 -19.71 -6.22
C LEU A 7 -50.01 -20.41 -6.01
N SER A 8 -49.88 -21.65 -6.51
CA SER A 8 -48.62 -22.40 -6.47
C SER A 8 -47.52 -21.72 -7.28
N LEU A 9 -47.84 -21.21 -8.49
CA LEU A 9 -46.87 -20.51 -9.34
C LEU A 9 -46.35 -19.21 -8.72
N PHE A 10 -47.21 -18.44 -8.06
CA PHE A 10 -46.82 -17.21 -7.35
C PHE A 10 -45.93 -17.48 -6.14
N LEU A 11 -46.17 -18.57 -5.41
CA LEU A 11 -45.35 -18.98 -4.25
C LEU A 11 -43.96 -19.49 -4.68
N LEU A 12 -43.89 -20.23 -5.80
CA LEU A 12 -42.62 -20.67 -6.38
C LEU A 12 -41.78 -19.50 -6.90
N SER A 13 -42.41 -18.51 -7.54
CA SER A 13 -41.75 -17.29 -8.03
C SER A 13 -41.16 -16.45 -6.89
N SER A 14 -41.92 -16.25 -5.82
CA SER A 14 -41.47 -15.46 -4.66
C SER A 14 -40.37 -16.17 -3.85
N ALA A 15 -40.44 -17.49 -3.70
CA ALA A 15 -39.39 -18.28 -3.05
C ALA A 15 -38.04 -18.22 -3.78
N MET A 16 -38.06 -18.27 -5.13
CA MET A 16 -36.84 -18.14 -5.94
C MET A 16 -36.25 -16.73 -5.87
N ALA A 17 -37.08 -15.69 -5.87
CA ALA A 17 -36.62 -14.30 -5.74
C ALA A 17 -35.93 -14.05 -4.39
N ILE A 18 -36.46 -14.63 -3.30
CA ILE A 18 -35.86 -14.52 -1.96
C ILE A 18 -34.50 -15.24 -1.92
N HIS A 19 -34.39 -16.44 -2.49
CA HIS A 19 -33.13 -17.18 -2.54
C HIS A 19 -32.06 -16.45 -3.36
N LEU A 20 -32.45 -15.88 -4.51
CA LEU A 20 -31.55 -15.10 -5.36
C LEU A 20 -31.07 -13.83 -4.66
N SER A 21 -31.97 -13.16 -3.93
CA SER A 21 -31.65 -11.96 -3.14
C SER A 21 -30.67 -12.28 -2.00
N LEU A 22 -30.88 -13.40 -1.29
CA LEU A 22 -29.98 -13.85 -0.22
C LEU A 22 -28.59 -14.21 -0.74
N LEU A 23 -28.51 -14.86 -1.90
CA LEU A 23 -27.25 -15.22 -2.58
C LEU A 23 -26.48 -13.98 -3.04
N LEU A 24 -27.18 -12.93 -3.48
CA LEU A 24 -26.56 -11.66 -3.87
C LEU A 24 -26.01 -10.90 -2.65
N LEU A 25 -26.76 -10.88 -1.55
CA LEU A 25 -26.34 -10.25 -0.29
C LEU A 25 -25.12 -10.97 0.34
N SER A 26 -25.08 -12.30 0.30
CA SER A 26 -23.94 -13.06 0.83
C SER A 26 -22.67 -12.88 0.01
N SER A 27 -22.80 -12.77 -1.32
CA SER A 27 -21.67 -12.51 -2.21
C SER A 27 -21.10 -11.10 -2.01
N ILE A 28 -21.93 -10.07 -1.83
CA ILE A 28 -21.45 -8.70 -1.53
C ILE A 28 -20.67 -8.64 -0.20
N ALA A 29 -21.09 -9.40 0.82
CA ALA A 29 -20.39 -9.48 2.09
C ALA A 29 -19.01 -10.17 1.99
N LEU A 30 -18.82 -11.07 1.01
CA LEU A 30 -17.57 -11.78 0.77
C LEU A 30 -16.52 -10.95 0.00
N PHE A 31 -16.93 -9.94 -0.78
CA PHE A 31 -16.01 -9.09 -1.55
C PHE A 31 -15.56 -7.80 -0.82
N GLY A 32 -16.04 -7.58 0.41
CA GLY A 32 -16.05 -6.26 1.05
C GLY A 32 -14.84 -5.83 1.89
N THR A 33 -13.68 -6.49 1.84
CA THR A 33 -12.49 -6.03 2.59
C THR A 33 -11.39 -5.54 1.66
N VAL A 34 -11.64 -4.41 0.98
CA VAL A 34 -10.56 -3.63 0.37
C VAL A 34 -9.68 -3.11 1.52
N HIS A 35 -8.64 -3.85 1.87
CA HIS A 35 -7.65 -3.42 2.85
C HIS A 35 -6.89 -2.23 2.25
N SER A 36 -7.31 -1.02 2.59
CA SER A 36 -6.55 0.18 2.25
C SER A 36 -5.34 0.28 3.18
N LEU A 37 -4.14 0.38 2.61
CA LEU A 37 -2.94 0.62 3.39
C LEU A 37 -2.94 2.06 3.91
N THR A 38 -2.59 2.22 5.19
CA THR A 38 -2.49 3.52 5.86
C THR A 38 -1.03 3.86 6.12
N CYS A 39 -0.55 4.97 5.59
CA CYS A 39 0.84 5.42 5.71
C CYS A 39 0.93 6.81 6.35
N TYR A 40 2.10 7.13 6.89
CA TYR A 40 2.47 8.52 7.15
C TYR A 40 2.91 9.18 5.83
N VAL A 41 2.46 10.40 5.59
CA VAL A 41 2.73 11.18 4.36
C VAL A 41 3.02 12.62 4.75
N ASN A 42 4.00 13.27 4.11
CA ASN A 42 4.18 14.71 4.24
C ASN A 42 3.16 15.45 3.36
N ASP A 43 2.48 16.46 3.92
CA ASP A 43 1.69 17.41 3.13
C ASP A 43 2.57 18.42 2.39
N ASP A 44 1.95 19.32 1.64
CA ASP A 44 2.63 20.35 0.84
C ASP A 44 3.43 21.33 1.72
N GLU A 45 3.01 21.50 2.97
CA GLU A 45 3.71 22.29 3.99
C GLU A 45 4.82 21.50 4.71
N GLY A 46 4.99 20.21 4.39
CA GLY A 46 6.00 19.33 4.96
C GLY A 46 5.60 18.68 6.30
N ASN A 47 4.39 18.90 6.81
CA ASN A 47 3.90 18.28 8.03
C ASN A 47 3.49 16.82 7.79
N LEU A 48 3.72 15.99 8.81
CA LEU A 48 3.38 14.58 8.75
C LEU A 48 1.90 14.35 9.07
N ARG A 49 1.18 13.67 8.18
CA ARG A 49 -0.21 13.23 8.40
C ARG A 49 -0.35 11.75 8.13
N THR A 50 -1.43 11.16 8.61
CA THR A 50 -1.80 9.78 8.29
C THR A 50 -2.80 9.78 7.14
N GLN A 51 -2.56 8.97 6.13
CA GLN A 51 -3.41 8.87 4.94
C GLN A 51 -3.61 7.40 4.55
N SER A 52 -4.81 7.05 4.13
CA SER A 52 -5.17 5.71 3.65
C SER A 52 -5.45 5.77 2.15
N ASN A 53 -4.95 4.78 1.41
CA ASN A 53 -5.21 4.65 -0.02
C ASN A 53 -5.26 3.16 -0.40
N ALA A 54 -6.25 2.78 -1.20
CA ALA A 54 -6.45 1.39 -1.65
C ALA A 54 -5.41 0.95 -2.71
N ASP A 55 -4.82 1.90 -3.43
CA ASP A 55 -3.84 1.63 -4.50
C ASP A 55 -2.41 1.48 -3.96
N TRP A 56 -2.19 1.82 -2.70
CA TRP A 56 -0.89 1.67 -2.05
C TRP A 56 -0.66 0.23 -1.60
N LYS A 57 0.56 -0.24 -1.86
CA LYS A 57 1.05 -1.55 -1.41
C LYS A 57 2.13 -1.43 -0.35
N TYR A 58 2.81 -0.29 -0.30
CA TYR A 58 3.88 -0.05 0.65
C TYR A 58 3.84 1.37 1.19
N CYS A 59 4.48 1.58 2.34
CA CYS A 59 4.80 2.90 2.87
C CYS A 59 6.31 3.14 2.74
N GLY A 60 6.69 4.34 2.31
CA GLY A 60 8.07 4.78 2.14
C GLY A 60 8.50 5.77 3.22
N PHE A 61 9.79 5.76 3.55
CA PHE A 61 10.45 6.73 4.42
C PHE A 61 11.85 7.06 3.94
N ILE A 62 12.18 8.34 3.84
CA ILE A 62 13.49 8.88 3.49
C ILE A 62 13.99 9.67 4.72
N PRO A 63 14.96 9.15 5.49
CA PRO A 63 15.42 9.77 6.73
C PRO A 63 16.19 11.08 6.50
N PHE A 64 16.82 11.24 5.34
CA PHE A 64 17.65 12.39 5.00
C PHE A 64 17.20 12.92 3.62
N GLY A 65 16.55 14.08 3.59
CA GLY A 65 16.33 14.80 2.35
C GLY A 65 17.60 15.54 1.90
N SER A 66 17.65 15.97 0.65
CA SER A 66 18.72 16.88 0.18
C SER A 66 18.82 18.10 1.10
N LEU A 67 19.99 18.75 1.13
CA LEU A 67 20.52 19.76 2.08
C LEU A 67 19.56 20.70 2.87
N ASN A 68 18.28 20.86 2.50
CA ASN A 68 17.27 21.68 3.17
C ASN A 68 15.93 20.95 3.47
N GLY A 69 15.79 19.67 3.12
CA GLY A 69 14.57 18.89 3.29
C GLY A 69 14.65 17.95 4.50
N GLY A 70 13.74 18.11 5.46
CA GLY A 70 13.57 17.16 6.56
C GLY A 70 13.20 15.74 6.09
N PRO A 71 13.04 14.79 7.03
CA PRO A 71 12.64 13.42 6.68
C PRO A 71 11.32 13.41 5.91
N ARG A 72 11.23 12.55 4.90
CA ARG A 72 10.03 12.40 4.08
C ARG A 72 9.38 11.04 4.23
N ALA A 73 8.08 11.00 4.20
CA ALA A 73 7.23 9.83 4.29
C ALA A 73 6.19 9.89 3.17
N SER A 74 5.88 8.74 2.59
CA SER A 74 4.92 8.63 1.49
C SER A 74 4.26 7.26 1.45
N GLY A 75 3.12 7.17 0.76
CA GLY A 75 2.58 5.90 0.29
C GLY A 75 3.11 5.56 -1.10
N ILE A 76 3.29 4.27 -1.39
CA ILE A 76 3.85 3.76 -2.64
C ILE A 76 2.84 2.79 -3.25
N GLY A 77 2.44 3.10 -4.48
CA GLY A 77 1.58 2.25 -5.31
C GLY A 77 2.06 2.20 -6.76
N ALA A 78 1.37 1.42 -7.59
CA ALA A 78 1.77 1.22 -8.99
C ALA A 78 1.71 2.50 -9.84
N ALA A 79 0.93 3.50 -9.41
CA ALA A 79 0.86 4.80 -10.06
C ALA A 79 2.12 5.66 -9.85
N THR A 80 2.85 5.43 -8.75
CA THR A 80 4.02 6.24 -8.37
C THR A 80 5.34 5.55 -8.67
N GLU A 81 5.39 4.21 -8.66
CA GLU A 81 6.63 3.45 -8.77
C GLU A 81 6.43 2.04 -9.34
N ASN A 82 7.47 1.49 -9.97
CA ASN A 82 7.50 0.09 -10.37
C ASN A 82 7.68 -0.82 -9.14
N LEU A 83 6.66 -1.61 -8.82
CA LEU A 83 6.63 -2.41 -7.60
C LEU A 83 7.38 -3.73 -7.67
N ARG A 84 7.84 -4.16 -8.85
CA ARG A 84 8.38 -5.53 -9.07
C ARG A 84 9.52 -5.89 -8.11
N GLY A 85 10.40 -4.94 -7.82
CA GLY A 85 11.51 -5.15 -6.88
C GLY A 85 11.01 -5.39 -5.44
N TYR A 86 10.02 -4.60 -5.02
CA TYR A 86 9.40 -4.75 -3.69
C TYR A 86 8.59 -6.04 -3.58
N GLU A 87 7.81 -6.38 -4.61
CA GLU A 87 7.04 -7.62 -4.66
C GLU A 87 7.94 -8.85 -4.53
N SER A 88 9.11 -8.84 -5.18
CA SER A 88 10.07 -9.94 -5.06
C SER A 88 10.69 -10.03 -3.66
N LEU A 89 10.96 -8.91 -2.98
CA LEU A 89 11.54 -8.90 -1.64
C LEU A 89 10.51 -9.28 -0.57
N PHE A 90 9.37 -8.61 -0.56
CA PHE A 90 8.29 -8.88 0.41
C PHE A 90 7.53 -10.17 0.11
N GLY A 91 7.68 -10.73 -1.08
CA GLY A 91 7.13 -12.04 -1.46
C GLY A 91 7.93 -13.24 -0.94
N GLN A 92 9.16 -13.04 -0.46
CA GLN A 92 10.02 -14.12 0.09
C GLN A 92 9.64 -14.55 1.52
N ASN A 93 8.41 -14.27 1.96
CA ASN A 93 7.98 -14.65 3.30
C ASN A 93 7.78 -16.17 3.41
N SER A 94 8.24 -16.75 4.51
CA SER A 94 7.95 -18.13 4.90
C SER A 94 7.24 -18.17 6.24
N ILE A 95 6.86 -19.36 6.71
CA ILE A 95 6.33 -19.54 8.08
C ILE A 95 7.37 -19.12 9.15
N LEU A 96 8.67 -19.18 8.83
CA LEU A 96 9.75 -18.96 9.80
C LEU A 96 10.29 -17.52 9.81
N TYR A 97 10.13 -16.77 8.71
CA TYR A 97 10.64 -15.41 8.61
C TYR A 97 9.80 -14.58 7.65
N GLN A 98 9.66 -13.30 7.97
CA GLN A 98 8.92 -12.32 7.19
C GLN A 98 9.76 -11.04 7.05
N VAL A 99 9.79 -10.48 5.85
CA VAL A 99 10.41 -9.17 5.62
C VAL A 99 9.45 -8.09 6.10
N LEU A 100 9.80 -7.40 7.18
CA LEU A 100 8.97 -6.32 7.76
C LEU A 100 9.26 -4.96 7.10
N ALA A 101 10.53 -4.73 6.76
CA ALA A 101 10.98 -3.53 6.08
C ALA A 101 12.26 -3.82 5.30
N THR A 102 12.53 -3.01 4.28
CA THR A 102 13.79 -3.01 3.52
C THR A 102 14.28 -1.59 3.34
N CYS A 103 15.60 -1.38 3.33
CA CYS A 103 16.23 -0.09 3.05
C CYS A 103 17.14 -0.21 1.85
N ILE A 104 17.06 0.76 0.97
CA ILE A 104 17.75 0.79 -0.31
C ILE A 104 18.52 2.11 -0.38
N LEU A 105 19.81 2.01 -0.69
CA LEU A 105 20.60 3.14 -1.13
C LEU A 105 20.53 3.20 -2.65
N GLU A 106 19.86 4.22 -3.15
CA GLU A 106 19.70 4.48 -4.57
C GLU A 106 20.75 5.46 -5.05
N LYS A 107 21.30 5.18 -6.23
CA LYS A 107 22.22 6.06 -6.94
C LYS A 107 21.53 6.56 -8.20
N TYR A 108 21.34 7.87 -8.29
CA TYR A 108 20.81 8.55 -9.46
C TYR A 108 21.97 9.18 -10.25
N ASP A 109 22.19 8.68 -11.45
CA ASP A 109 23.22 9.18 -12.35
C ASP A 109 22.56 9.91 -13.53
N PHE A 110 22.43 11.23 -13.38
CA PHE A 110 21.80 12.10 -14.36
C PHE A 110 22.75 12.54 -15.48
N SER A 111 24.06 12.28 -15.33
CA SER A 111 25.09 12.63 -16.33
C SER A 111 24.81 12.04 -17.71
N LYS A 112 24.11 10.90 -17.76
CA LYS A 112 23.70 10.21 -18.99
C LYS A 112 22.51 10.85 -19.71
N ILE A 113 21.72 11.66 -19.01
CA ILE A 113 20.56 12.35 -19.58
C ILE A 113 20.97 13.72 -20.09
N ASN A 114 21.79 14.44 -19.31
CA ASN A 114 22.33 15.73 -19.68
C ASN A 114 23.59 16.00 -18.84
N SER A 115 24.72 16.23 -19.51
CA SER A 115 26.00 16.52 -18.85
C SER A 115 25.98 17.78 -17.97
N ASN A 116 24.97 18.65 -18.13
CA ASN A 116 24.78 19.86 -17.32
C ASN A 116 23.81 19.64 -16.14
N LEU A 117 23.07 18.53 -16.10
CA LEU A 117 22.22 18.14 -14.97
C LEU A 117 23.00 17.15 -14.10
N GLY A 118 23.86 17.69 -13.23
CA GLY A 118 24.61 16.90 -12.24
C GLY A 118 25.85 16.25 -12.83
N ALA A 119 27.01 16.89 -12.62
CA ALA A 119 28.31 16.30 -12.94
C ALA A 119 28.63 15.06 -12.07
N GLU A 120 27.98 14.95 -10.91
CA GLU A 120 28.18 13.89 -9.93
C GLU A 120 26.86 13.14 -9.65
N PRO A 121 26.92 11.82 -9.40
CA PRO A 121 25.74 11.05 -9.02
C PRO A 121 25.13 11.51 -7.69
N GLU A 122 23.81 11.56 -7.62
CA GLU A 122 23.06 11.82 -6.39
C GLU A 122 22.71 10.50 -5.69
N PHE A 123 22.71 10.50 -4.36
CA PHE A 123 22.37 9.33 -3.57
C PHE A 123 21.16 9.60 -2.69
N MET A 124 20.25 8.64 -2.63
CA MET A 124 19.08 8.70 -1.76
C MET A 124 18.95 7.42 -0.96
N PHE A 125 18.76 7.53 0.35
CA PHE A 125 18.46 6.40 1.20
C PHE A 125 16.95 6.36 1.45
N ARG A 126 16.28 5.30 1.00
CA ARG A 126 14.84 5.10 1.20
C ARG A 126 14.58 3.75 1.85
N CYS A 127 13.65 3.72 2.79
CA CYS A 127 13.17 2.49 3.38
C CYS A 127 11.68 2.29 3.11
N VAL A 128 11.28 1.04 2.98
CA VAL A 128 9.96 0.61 2.51
C VAL A 128 9.45 -0.49 3.41
N CYS A 129 8.14 -0.50 3.69
CA CYS A 129 7.48 -1.50 4.52
C CYS A 129 6.01 -1.68 4.09
N SER A 130 5.36 -2.78 4.48
CA SER A 130 4.07 -3.22 3.91
C SER A 130 2.89 -3.22 4.90
N THR A 131 3.05 -2.68 6.11
CA THR A 131 2.01 -2.68 7.16
C THR A 131 1.56 -1.28 7.54
N ASN A 132 0.37 -1.15 8.14
CA ASN A 132 -0.20 0.14 8.49
C ASN A 132 0.72 0.94 9.43
N GLY A 133 1.04 2.18 9.04
CA GLY A 133 1.82 3.12 9.84
C GLY A 133 3.27 2.72 10.07
N CYS A 134 3.79 1.73 9.32
CA CYS A 134 5.15 1.20 9.52
C CYS A 134 6.24 2.24 9.25
N ASN A 135 5.95 3.25 8.43
CA ASN A 135 6.87 4.34 8.10
C ASN A 135 6.84 5.50 9.11
N LYS A 136 6.42 5.25 10.36
CA LYS A 136 6.44 6.27 11.41
C LYS A 136 7.88 6.76 11.66
N PRO A 137 8.18 8.08 11.56
CA PRO A 137 9.55 8.59 11.64
C PRO A 137 10.28 8.22 12.93
N THR A 138 9.59 8.23 14.08
CA THR A 138 10.20 7.90 15.38
C THR A 138 10.61 6.44 15.50
N THR A 139 9.86 5.52 14.89
CA THR A 139 10.17 4.08 14.91
C THR A 139 11.35 3.80 14.00
N PHE A 140 11.35 4.46 12.84
CA PHE A 140 12.40 4.30 11.84
C PHE A 140 13.75 4.87 12.27
N ALA A 141 13.75 6.09 12.84
CA ALA A 141 14.95 6.71 13.38
C ALA A 141 15.55 5.88 14.53
N LYS A 142 14.72 5.29 15.40
CA LYS A 142 15.17 4.38 16.46
C LYS A 142 15.77 3.09 15.89
N PHE A 143 15.13 2.50 14.87
CA PHE A 143 15.67 1.32 14.18
C PHE A 143 17.05 1.60 13.59
N LEU A 144 17.20 2.68 12.81
CA LEU A 144 18.49 3.08 12.24
C LEU A 144 19.56 3.37 13.31
N ALA A 145 19.18 4.04 14.39
CA ALA A 145 20.09 4.31 15.51
C ALA A 145 20.60 3.01 16.16
N ALA A 146 19.78 1.96 16.22
CA ALA A 146 20.17 0.66 16.74
C ALA A 146 21.08 -0.16 15.80
N GLN A 147 21.18 0.21 14.51
CA GLN A 147 22.03 -0.47 13.52
C GLN A 147 23.40 0.21 13.34
N LYS A 148 23.62 1.40 13.90
CA LYS A 148 24.93 2.05 13.94
C LYS A 148 25.81 1.37 15.00
N HIS A 149 26.49 0.31 14.59
CA HIS A 149 27.65 -0.27 15.28
C HIS A 149 28.92 0.03 14.50
#